data_AF-A0A060ZVW3-F1
#
_entry.id   AF-A0A060ZVW3-F1
#
_cell.length_a   1.000
_cell.length_b   1.000
_cell.length_c   1.000
_cell.angle_alpha   90.00
_cell.angle_beta   90.00
_cell.angle_gamma   90.00
#
_symmetry.space_group_name_H-M   'P 1'
#
loop_
_entity.id
_entity.type
_entity.pdbx_description
1 polymer ?
#
loop_
_entity_poly.entity_id
_entity_poly.type
_entity_poly.pdbx_seq_one_letter_code
_entity_poly.pdbx_strand_id
1 'polypeptide(L)' 'MLTAGQRGDSPQFKPVLEAIRVPRLGRGRPRRRPDRVTADKAYDSRGNRAYLRRRGIKVAIPVPADRDRNGHKPL' A
#
# COMPACT_ATOMS: atom_id res chain seq x y z
N MET A 1 -8.58 -5.96 25.50
CA MET A 1 -9.40 -4.97 24.77
C MET A 1 -9.06 -5.04 23.28
N LEU A 2 -10.02 -5.45 22.43
CA LEU A 2 -9.85 -5.51 20.97
C LEU A 2 -10.36 -4.19 20.38
N THR A 3 -9.44 -3.31 19.96
CA THR A 3 -9.83 -2.02 19.38
C THR A 3 -10.44 -2.24 17.99
N ALA A 4 -11.75 -1.97 17.88
CA ALA A 4 -12.43 -1.76 16.62
C ALA A 4 -11.90 -0.45 15.99
N GLY A 5 -10.82 -0.52 15.21
CA GLY A 5 -10.15 0.70 14.76
C GLY A 5 -9.13 0.51 13.63
N GLN A 6 -9.50 -0.18 12.54
CA GLN A 6 -8.80 -0.02 11.25
C GLN A 6 -9.80 -0.02 10.07
N ARG A 7 -10.92 0.70 10.22
CA ARG A 7 -11.75 1.06 9.06
C ARG A 7 -11.02 2.15 8.26
N GLY A 8 -10.27 1.69 7.26
CA GLY A 8 -10.00 2.42 6.01
C GLY A 8 -9.25 3.74 6.16
N ASP A 9 -7.97 3.69 6.51
CA ASP A 9 -7.14 4.89 6.36
C ASP A 9 -6.84 5.15 4.88
N SER A 10 -7.22 6.35 4.44
CA SER A 10 -7.20 6.94 3.08
C SER A 10 -8.38 6.59 2.16
N PRO A 11 -9.54 7.27 2.26
CA PRO A 11 -10.60 7.20 1.25
C PRO A 11 -10.11 7.58 -0.17
N GLN A 12 -9.00 8.31 -0.29
CA GLN A 12 -8.40 8.73 -1.56
C GLN A 12 -7.45 7.70 -2.17
N PHE A 13 -6.97 6.69 -1.43
CA PHE A 13 -5.95 5.76 -1.94
C PHE A 13 -6.46 4.89 -3.10
N LYS A 14 -7.68 4.36 -2.97
CA LYS A 14 -8.28 3.50 -3.99
C LYS A 14 -8.62 4.28 -5.27
N PRO A 15 -9.30 5.45 -5.20
CA PRO A 15 -9.56 6.28 -6.38
C PRO A 15 -8.27 6.73 -7.09
N VAL A 16 -7.24 7.12 -6.34
CA VAL A 16 -5.94 7.53 -6.92
C VAL A 16 -5.32 6.37 -7.70
N LEU A 17 -5.24 5.17 -7.11
CA LEU A 17 -4.72 3.99 -7.81
C LEU A 17 -5.54 3.61 -9.05
N GLU A 18 -6.85 3.84 -9.03
CA GLU A 18 -7.74 3.59 -10.19
C GLU A 18 -7.59 4.61 -11.31
N ALA A 19 -7.21 5.85 -10.96
CA ALA A 19 -6.95 6.91 -11.91
C ALA A 19 -5.61 6.71 -12.64
N ILE A 20 -4.64 6.00 -12.04
CA ILE A 20 -3.34 5.74 -12.65
C ILE A 20 -3.50 4.99 -13.98
N ARG A 21 -2.89 5.54 -15.02
CA ARG A 21 -2.78 4.94 -16.34
C ARG A 21 -1.35 4.53 -16.58
N VAL A 22 -1.12 3.22 -16.64
CA VAL A 22 0.18 2.64 -16.95
C VAL A 22 0.29 2.50 -18.46
N PRO A 23 1.21 3.22 -19.12
CA PRO A 23 1.49 3.05 -20.53
C PRO A 23 1.84 1.59 -20.83
N ARG A 24 1.44 1.12 -22.01
CA ARG A 24 1.86 -0.19 -22.50
C ARG A 24 3.05 0.00 -23.43
N LEU A 25 4.01 -0.91 -23.37
CA LEU A 25 5.03 -1.03 -24.41
C LEU A 25 4.35 -1.69 -25.62
N GLY A 26 3.76 -0.89 -26.51
CA GLY A 26 3.00 -1.37 -27.68
C GLY A 26 1.66 -0.64 -27.90
N ARG A 27 0.97 -0.99 -28.98
CA ARG A 27 -0.33 -0.38 -29.36
C ARG A 27 -1.45 -0.85 -28.42
N GLY A 28 -2.34 0.06 -28.02
CA GLY A 28 -3.57 -0.23 -27.27
C GLY A 28 -3.77 0.63 -26.01
N ARG A 29 -4.97 0.55 -25.41
CA ARG A 29 -5.39 1.41 -24.26
C ARG A 29 -4.48 1.23 -23.03
N PRO A 30 -4.02 2.29 -22.33
CA PRO A 30 -3.24 2.15 -21.10
C PRO A 30 -3.93 1.26 -20.05
N ARG A 31 -3.14 0.49 -19.30
CA ARG A 31 -3.67 -0.37 -18.22
C ARG A 31 -4.08 0.52 -17.05
N ARG A 32 -5.20 0.18 -16.39
CA ARG A 32 -5.64 0.81 -15.13
C ARG A 32 -5.06 0.13 -13.89
N ARG A 33 -4.39 -1.01 -14.07
CA ARG A 33 -3.84 -1.82 -12.99
C ARG A 33 -2.32 -1.95 -13.19
N PRO A 34 -1.50 -1.34 -12.33
CA PRO A 34 -0.06 -1.55 -12.31
C PRO A 34 0.30 -2.95 -11.79
N ASP A 35 1.43 -3.49 -12.26
CA ASP A 35 1.96 -4.76 -11.75
C ASP A 35 2.65 -4.58 -10.40
N ARG A 36 3.29 -3.42 -10.20
CA ARG A 36 3.95 -3.01 -8.96
C ARG A 36 3.72 -1.53 -8.68
N VAL A 37 3.53 -1.18 -7.41
CA VAL A 37 3.44 0.20 -6.90
C VAL A 37 4.50 0.42 -5.84
N THR A 38 5.23 1.52 -5.94
CA THR A 38 6.03 2.06 -4.82
C THR A 38 5.18 3.10 -4.12
N ALA A 39 4.97 2.96 -2.81
CA ALA A 39 4.12 3.85 -2.03
C ALA A 39 4.85 4.37 -0.80
N ASP A 40 4.45 5.55 -0.34
CA ASP A 40 4.95 6.15 0.90
C ASP A 40 4.50 5.36 2.14
N LYS A 41 5.25 5.47 3.25
CA LYS A 41 4.95 4.84 4.55
C LYS A 41 3.55 5.18 5.06
N ALA A 42 3.06 6.39 4.78
CA ALA A 42 1.70 6.81 5.14
C ALA A 42 0.61 5.88 4.55
N TYR A 43 0.93 5.12 3.50
CA TYR A 43 0.02 4.17 2.86
C TYR A 43 0.19 2.71 3.33
N ASP A 44 1.04 2.44 4.33
CA ASP A 44 1.24 1.09 4.90
C ASP A 44 0.13 0.64 5.88
N SER A 45 -1.12 1.01 5.57
CA SER A 45 -2.27 0.53 6.33
C SER A 45 -2.62 -0.90 5.93
N ARG A 46 -3.10 -1.72 6.88
CA ARG A 46 -3.55 -3.09 6.59
C ARG A 46 -4.66 -3.10 5.53
N GLY A 47 -5.53 -2.09 5.52
CA GLY A 47 -6.59 -1.91 4.52
C GLY A 47 -6.05 -1.70 3.10
N ASN A 48 -5.03 -0.86 2.95
CA ASN A 48 -4.39 -0.60 1.66
C ASN A 48 -3.60 -1.82 1.18
N ARG A 49 -2.86 -2.49 2.07
CA ARG A 49 -2.18 -3.77 1.80
C ARG A 49 -3.16 -4.86 1.35
N ALA A 50 -4.31 -4.98 2.02
CA ALA A 50 -5.35 -5.95 1.66
C ALA A 50 -5.97 -5.64 0.30
N TYR A 51 -6.26 -4.37 0.01
CA TYR A 51 -6.79 -3.94 -1.28
C TYR A 51 -5.81 -4.24 -2.42
N LEU A 52 -4.53 -3.89 -2.27
CA LEU A 52 -3.49 -4.17 -3.27
C LEU A 52 -3.31 -5.67 -3.48
N ARG A 53 -3.34 -6.48 -2.41
CA ARG A 53 -3.24 -7.94 -2.50
C ARG A 53 -4.45 -8.57 -3.21
N ARG A 54 -5.68 -8.14 -2.90
CA ARG A 54 -6.90 -8.58 -3.62
C ARG A 54 -6.84 -8.24 -5.11
N ARG A 55 -6.29 -7.07 -5.42
CA ARG A 55 -6.01 -6.63 -6.78
C ARG A 55 -4.71 -7.18 -7.33
N GLY A 56 -4.02 -8.12 -6.69
CA GLY A 56 -2.75 -8.69 -7.18
C GLY A 56 -1.74 -7.65 -7.68
N ILE A 57 -1.66 -6.49 -7.02
CA ILE A 57 -0.69 -5.43 -7.28
C ILE A 57 0.44 -5.63 -6.27
N LYS A 58 1.68 -5.82 -6.75
CA LYS A 58 2.84 -5.92 -5.86
C LYS A 58 3.10 -4.54 -5.26
N VAL A 59 3.38 -4.45 -3.97
CA VAL A 59 3.67 -3.16 -3.33
C VAL A 59 5.01 -3.18 -2.62
N ALA A 60 5.82 -2.17 -2.91
CA ALA A 60 7.06 -1.86 -2.23
C ALA A 60 6.83 -0.57 -1.41
N ILE A 61 6.76 -0.70 -0.09
CA ILE A 61 6.76 0.43 0.83
C ILE A 61 8.09 0.35 1.58
N PRO A 62 8.95 1.37 1.52
CA PRO A 62 10.16 1.39 2.32
C PRO A 62 9.76 1.40 3.80
N VAL A 63 10.17 0.36 4.53
CA VAL A 63 10.11 0.37 5.98
C VAL A 63 11.23 1.30 6.43
N PRO A 64 10.98 2.36 7.23
CA PRO A 64 12.07 3.16 7.76
C PRO A 64 12.98 2.28 8.60
N ALA A 65 14.28 2.60 8.56
CA ALA A 65 15.33 1.90 9.29
C ALA A 65 15.11 1.87 10.82
N ASP A 66 14.17 2.67 11.36
CA ASP A 66 13.75 2.64 12.77
C ASP A 66 12.85 1.45 13.15
N ARG A 67 13.15 0.27 12.63
CA ARG A 67 12.70 -0.99 13.25
C ARG A 67 13.87 -1.74 13.88
N ASP A 68 14.87 -1.02 14.35
CA ASP A 68 15.88 -1.55 15.24
C ASP A 68 15.67 -1.05 16.67
N ARG A 69 15.61 -2.02 17.59
CA ARG A 69 15.70 -1.93 19.05
C ARG A 69 14.38 -1.98 19.84
N ASN A 70 13.88 -3.21 19.97
CA ASN A 70 13.79 -3.89 21.27
C ASN A 70 13.34 -3.03 22.48
N GLY A 71 12.04 -3.07 22.79
CA GLY A 71 11.49 -2.67 24.09
C GLY A 71 11.63 -3.75 25.17
N HIS A 72 12.77 -4.46 25.28
CA HIS A 72 13.10 -5.15 26.52
C HIS A 72 13.68 -4.13 27.48
N LYS A 73 12.85 -3.68 28.41
CA LYS A 73 13.28 -3.08 29.67
C LYS A 73 13.66 -4.26 30.59
N PRO A 74 14.94 -4.52 30.91
CA PRO A 74 15.21 -5.32 32.09
C PRO A 74 14.88 -4.47 33.32
N LEU A 75 14.40 -5.15 34.35
CA LEU A 75 13.95 -4.63 35.64
C LEU A 75 14.99 -3.71 36.30
#